data_AF-A0A9Q3YUE9-F1
#
_entry.id   AF-A0A9Q3YUE9-F1
#
_cell.length_a   1.000
_cell.length_b   1.000
_cell.length_c   1.000
_cell.angle_alpha   90.00
_cell.angle_beta   90.00
_cell.angle_gamma   90.00
#
_symmetry.space_group_name_H-M   'P 1'
#
loop_
_entity.id
_entity.type
_entity.pdbx_description
1 polymer ?
#
loop_
_entity_poly.entity_id
_entity_poly.type
_entity_poly.pdbx_seq_one_letter_code
_entity_poly.pdbx_strand_id
1 'polypeptide(L)'
;MKANKLSELSIEELESKKKTILSFTIGIGSVMIISCCILFYFAITSKNFTLIAVAFGCLMTIMPSFISIGQINTEIKSRKSKYL
;
A
#
# COMPACT_ATOMS: atom_id res chain seq x y z
N MET A 1 -8.52 13.95 -0.59
CA MET A 1 -8.35 13.48 0.80
C MET A 1 -7.94 14.68 1.64
N LYS A 2 -8.68 15.01 2.71
CA LYS A 2 -8.42 16.19 3.55
C LYS A 2 -7.00 16.08 4.11
N ALA A 3 -6.15 17.06 3.83
CA ALA A 3 -4.77 17.10 4.30
C ALA A 3 -4.74 17.48 5.79
N ASN A 4 -5.29 16.64 6.66
CA ASN A 4 -4.95 16.73 8.09
C ASN A 4 -3.47 16.40 8.17
N LYS A 5 -2.66 17.39 8.56
CA LYS A 5 -1.22 17.19 8.73
C LYS A 5 -1.02 16.04 9.71
N LEU A 6 -0.16 15.09 9.36
CA LEU A 6 0.25 14.01 10.28
C LEU A 6 0.70 14.56 11.64
N SER A 7 1.23 15.79 11.63
CA SER A 7 1.59 16.62 12.77
C SER A 7 0.48 16.84 13.81
N GLU A 8 -0.78 16.81 13.41
CA GLU A 8 -1.93 17.18 14.26
C GLU A 8 -2.61 15.96 14.91
N LEU A 9 -2.34 14.75 14.44
CA LEU A 9 -2.88 13.52 15.03
C LEU A 9 -2.12 13.14 16.31
N SER A 10 -2.81 12.50 17.26
CA SER A 10 -2.15 11.86 18.41
C SER A 10 -1.36 10.60 17.99
N ILE A 11 -0.49 10.08 18.87
CA ILE A 11 0.27 8.84 18.59
C ILE A 11 -0.71 7.67 18.32
N GLU A 12 -1.76 7.55 19.13
CA GLU A 12 -2.77 6.49 19.01
C GLU A 12 -3.54 6.58 17.68
N GLU A 13 -3.89 7.80 17.26
CA GLU A 13 -4.54 8.02 15.98
C GLU A 13 -3.61 7.71 14.80
N LEU A 14 -2.31 8.01 14.92
CA LEU A 14 -1.31 7.67 13.90
C LEU A 14 -1.15 6.14 13.77
N GLU A 15 -1.12 5.43 14.89
CA GLU A 15 -1.04 3.96 14.90
C GLU A 15 -2.31 3.32 14.33
N SER A 16 -3.49 3.82 14.70
CA SER A 16 -4.77 3.38 14.15
C SER A 16 -4.81 3.58 12.63
N LYS A 17 -4.43 4.78 12.15
CA LYS A 17 -4.39 5.10 10.72
C LYS A 17 -3.39 4.22 9.97
N LYS A 18 -2.21 3.95 10.54
CA LYS A 18 -1.23 3.00 10.00
C LYS A 18 -1.84 1.62 9.83
N LYS A 19 -2.52 1.11 10.86
CA LYS A 19 -3.18 -0.20 10.85
C LYS A 19 -4.26 -0.26 9.77
N THR A 20 -5.09 0.76 9.64
CA THR A 20 -6.12 0.84 8.58
C THR A 20 -5.51 0.77 7.19
N ILE A 21 -4.49 1.59 6.90
CA ILE A 21 -3.85 1.61 5.58
C ILE A 21 -3.17 0.26 5.30
N LEU A 22 -2.54 -0.34 6.30
CA LEU A 22 -1.87 -1.64 6.17
C LEU A 22 -2.87 -2.76 5.91
N SER A 23 -3.96 -2.84 6.68
CA SER A 23 -5.04 -3.82 6.47
C SER A 23 -5.69 -3.68 5.10
N PHE A 24 -5.95 -2.45 4.66
CA PHE A 24 -6.46 -2.18 3.32
C PHE A 24 -5.47 -2.61 2.22
N THR A 25 -4.19 -2.30 2.40
CA THR A 25 -3.11 -2.67 1.47
C THR A 25 -2.98 -4.19 1.34
N ILE A 26 -3.07 -4.93 2.46
CA ILE A 26 -3.07 -6.40 2.45
C ILE A 26 -4.30 -6.94 1.73
N GLY A 27 -5.48 -6.36 1.99
CA GLY A 27 -6.73 -6.75 1.34
C GLY A 27 -6.70 -6.56 -0.17
N ILE A 28 -6.18 -5.43 -0.65
CA ILE A 28 -5.98 -5.22 -2.09
C ILE A 28 -4.91 -6.15 -2.63
N GLY A 29 -3.78 -6.29 -1.92
CA GLY A 29 -2.66 -7.12 -2.35
C GLY A 29 -3.06 -8.58 -2.59
N SER A 30 -3.93 -9.15 -1.74
CA SER A 30 -4.39 -10.54 -1.91
C SER A 30 -5.25 -10.72 -3.16
N VAL A 31 -6.24 -9.84 -3.39
CA VAL A 31 -7.09 -9.85 -4.60
C VAL A 31 -6.24 -9.66 -5.86
N MET A 32 -5.21 -8.84 -5.75
CA MET A 32 -4.31 -8.53 -6.85
C MET A 32 -3.41 -9.71 -7.24
N ILE A 33 -2.93 -10.51 -6.27
CA ILE A 33 -2.19 -11.75 -6.55
C ILE A 33 -3.09 -12.73 -7.31
N ILE A 34 -4.34 -12.92 -6.86
CA ILE A 34 -5.30 -13.80 -7.54
C ILE A 34 -5.52 -13.32 -8.98
N SER A 35 -5.73 -12.02 -9.17
CA SER A 35 -5.88 -11.42 -10.50
C SER A 35 -4.63 -11.63 -11.37
N CYS A 36 -3.43 -11.50 -10.81
CA CYS A 36 -2.19 -11.77 -11.54
C CYS A 36 -2.10 -13.23 -11.99
N CYS A 37 -2.44 -14.20 -11.14
CA CYS A 37 -2.48 -15.62 -11.52
C CYS A 37 -3.41 -15.87 -12.70
N ILE A 38 -4.59 -15.24 -12.71
CA ILE A 38 -5.55 -15.32 -13.82
C ILE A 38 -4.94 -14.71 -15.09
N LEU A 39 -4.35 -13.51 -15.00
CA LEU A 39 -3.71 -12.85 -16.14
C LEU A 39 -2.55 -13.68 -16.72
N PHE A 40 -1.74 -14.33 -15.88
CA PHE A 40 -0.68 -15.24 -16.34
C PHE A 40 -1.26 -16.46 -17.07
N TYR A 41 -2.32 -17.07 -16.53
CA TYR A 41 -3.01 -18.19 -17.21
C TYR A 41 -3.54 -17.78 -18.59
N PHE A 42 -4.18 -16.61 -18.69
CA PHE A 42 -4.68 -16.07 -19.94
C PHE A 42 -3.56 -15.67 -20.91
N ALA A 43 -2.44 -15.14 -20.42
CA ALA A 43 -1.29 -14.77 -21.24
C ALA A 43 -0.71 -15.98 -21.96
N ILE A 44 -0.60 -17.12 -21.26
CA ILE A 44 -0.08 -18.38 -21.84
C ILE A 44 -1.10 -18.97 -22.82
N THR A 45 -2.37 -19.07 -22.41
CA THR A 45 -3.42 -19.72 -23.21
C THR A 45 -3.75 -18.93 -24.47
N SER A 46 -3.78 -17.59 -24.38
CA SER A 46 -4.12 -16.70 -25.48
C SER A 46 -2.88 -16.22 -26.27
N LYS A 47 -1.68 -16.66 -25.87
CA LYS A 47 -0.37 -16.17 -26.35
C LYS A 47 -0.22 -14.63 -26.34
N ASN A 48 -1.00 -13.95 -25.51
CA ASN A 48 -0.98 -12.50 -25.39
C ASN A 48 -0.14 -12.06 -24.20
N PHE A 49 1.16 -11.94 -24.44
CA PHE A 49 2.15 -11.56 -23.41
C PHE A 49 2.00 -10.11 -22.93
N THR A 50 1.20 -9.27 -23.60
CA THR A 50 0.87 -7.90 -23.16
C THR A 50 0.22 -7.89 -21.77
N LEU A 51 -0.53 -8.94 -21.43
CA LEU A 51 -1.18 -9.09 -20.11
C LEU A 51 -0.16 -9.16 -18.96
N ILE A 52 1.09 -9.58 -19.24
CA ILE A 52 2.17 -9.59 -18.26
C ILE A 52 2.59 -8.15 -17.92
N ALA A 53 2.72 -7.27 -18.92
CA ALA A 53 3.03 -5.87 -18.70
C ALA A 53 1.94 -5.16 -17.88
N VAL A 54 0.66 -5.51 -18.12
CA VAL A 54 -0.47 -5.02 -17.30
C VAL A 54 -0.36 -5.49 -15.86
N ALA A 55 -0.04 -6.77 -15.63
CA ALA A 55 0.15 -7.31 -14.28
C ALA A 55 1.24 -6.55 -13.49
N PHE A 56 2.38 -6.25 -14.13
CA PHE A 56 3.44 -5.45 -13.52
C PHE A 56 3.05 -3.97 -13.34
N GLY A 57 2.38 -3.37 -14.32
CA GLY A 57 1.95 -1.98 -14.27
C GLY A 57 1.00 -1.70 -13.11
N CYS A 58 0.10 -2.65 -12.80
CA CYS A 58 -0.85 -2.49 -11.70
C CYS A 58 -0.15 -2.39 -10.34
N LEU A 59 1.06 -2.95 -10.15
CA LEU A 59 1.81 -2.88 -8.88
C LEU A 59 2.12 -1.43 -8.46
N MET A 60 2.24 -0.51 -9.43
CA MET A 60 2.48 0.92 -9.17
C MET A 60 1.34 1.58 -8.39
N THR A 61 0.11 1.04 -8.47
CA THR A 61 -1.06 1.56 -7.75
C THR A 61 -0.90 1.46 -6.23
N ILE A 62 -0.08 0.54 -5.72
CA ILE A 62 0.12 0.36 -4.27
C ILE A 62 1.23 1.29 -3.73
N MET A 63 2.05 1.89 -4.60
CA MET A 63 3.17 2.75 -4.22
C MET A 63 2.79 3.88 -3.24
N PRO A 64 1.68 4.64 -3.43
CA PRO A 64 1.31 5.72 -2.52
C PRO A 64 0.97 5.23 -1.09
N SER A 65 0.45 4.00 -0.96
CA SER A 65 0.15 3.39 0.33
C SER A 65 1.42 3.10 1.12
N PHE A 66 2.46 2.58 0.45
CA PHE A 66 3.76 2.35 1.08
C PHE A 66 4.44 3.65 1.51
N ILE A 67 4.39 4.69 0.66
CA ILE A 67 4.91 6.03 1.00
C ILE A 67 4.19 6.59 2.23
N SER A 68 2.86 6.50 2.25
CA SER A 68 2.04 6.99 3.37
C SER A 68 2.35 6.26 4.69
N ILE A 69 2.52 4.93 4.64
CA ILE A 69 2.93 4.13 5.81
C ILE A 69 4.32 4.55 6.29
N GLY A 70 5.27 4.76 5.36
CA GLY A 70 6.63 5.20 5.68
C GLY A 70 6.65 6.56 6.38
N GLN A 71 5.88 7.53 5.86
CA GLN A 71 5.74 8.86 6.48
C GLN A 71 5.15 8.78 7.90
N ILE A 72 4.10 7.98 8.09
CA ILE A 72 3.50 7.75 9.42
C ILE A 72 4.53 7.13 10.38
N ASN A 73 5.31 6.15 9.92
CA ASN A 73 6.30 5.47 10.75
C ASN A 73 7.46 6.38 11.16
N THR A 74 7.94 7.23 10.26
CA THR A 74 8.96 8.25 10.54
C THR A 74 8.45 9.26 11.56
N GLU A 75 7.20 9.71 11.43
CA GLU A 75 6.57 10.63 12.38
C GLU A 75 6.43 10.01 13.78
N ILE A 76 5.95 8.76 13.90
CA ILE A 76 5.87 8.04 15.18
C ILE A 76 7.27 7.93 15.82
N LYS A 77 8.28 7.53 15.03
CA LYS A 77 9.65 7.35 15.53
C LYS A 77 10.27 8.67 16.01
N SER A 78 10.07 9.75 15.25
CA SER A 78 10.52 11.10 15.61
C SER A 78 9.94 11.54 16.96
N ARG A 79 8.64 11.34 17.16
CA ARG A 79 7.97 11.72 18.43
C ARG A 79 8.44 10.86 19.59
N LYS A 80 8.53 9.54 19.41
CA LYS A 80 9.00 8.63 20.47
C LYS A 80 10.44 8.91 20.89
N SER A 81 11.30 9.31 19.93
CA SER A 81 12.69 9.71 20.19
C SER A 81 12.83 11.05 20.92
N LYS A 82 11.80 11.91 20.91
CA LYS A 82 11.81 13.22 21.58
C LYS A 82 11.43 13.14 23.06
N TYR A 83 10.89 11.99 23.50
CA TYR A 83 10.52 11.71 24.89
C TYR A 83 11.46 10.70 25.59
N LEU A 84 12.58 10.36 24.94
CA LEU A 84 13.75 9.68 25.53
C LEU A 84 14.83 10.71 25.82
#